data_AF-A0A672R4Z7-F1
#
_entry.id   AF-A0A672R4Z7-F1
#
_cell.length_a   1.000
_cell.length_b   1.000
_cell.length_c   1.000
_cell.angle_alpha   90.00
_cell.angle_beta   90.00
_cell.angle_gamma   90.00
#
_symmetry.space_group_name_H-M   'P 1'
#
loop_
_entity.id
_entity.type
_entity.pdbx_description
1 polymer ?
#
loop_
_entity_poly.entity_id
_entity_poly.type
_entity_poly.pdbx_seq_one_letter_code
_entity_poly.pdbx_strand_id
1 'polypeptide(L)'
;MSNITGKLDFALLFYFETNHMLKKERKKAVVHFDLIYLGLISDVCKTYGSGIFYTFNKTAFHLKTTCPVTLTRFSHAGVDCHIIVQRGPNGLMDRVEIIVNKVTTLVHNNTVTVEGSRISLPYNHTYQHVFHYGIYTRRQSKVLPLSVTWYSVANGVSSLWVSYH
;
A
#
# COMPACT_ATOMS: atom_id res chain seq x y z
N MET A 1 -29.25 -14.80 -2.90
CA MET A 1 -28.17 -15.55 -2.21
C MET A 1 -26.86 -14.89 -2.63
N SER A 2 -26.10 -14.12 -1.85
CA SER A 2 -26.11 -13.71 -0.44
C SER A 2 -25.54 -12.28 -0.41
N ASN A 3 -26.23 -11.36 0.27
CA ASN A 3 -25.97 -9.92 0.30
C ASN A 3 -24.59 -9.58 0.91
N ILE A 4 -23.85 -8.67 0.26
CA ILE A 4 -22.55 -8.17 0.71
C ILE A 4 -22.79 -6.92 1.57
N THR A 5 -22.83 -7.10 2.89
CA THR A 5 -22.72 -6.01 3.87
C THR A 5 -21.34 -6.08 4.52
N GLY A 6 -20.33 -5.53 3.83
CA GLY A 6 -18.96 -5.40 4.32
C GLY A 6 -18.64 -3.94 4.64
N LYS A 7 -18.50 -3.65 5.93
CA LYS A 7 -18.11 -2.35 6.48
C LYS A 7 -16.66 -2.02 6.08
N LEU A 8 -16.48 -1.11 5.12
CA LEU A 8 -15.19 -0.49 4.81
C LEU A 8 -14.93 0.58 5.89
N ASP A 9 -14.25 0.21 6.96
CA ASP A 9 -13.64 1.18 7.89
C ASP A 9 -12.41 1.78 7.21
N PHE A 10 -12.62 2.67 6.23
CA PHE A 10 -11.61 3.61 5.78
C PHE A 10 -11.36 4.57 6.94
N ALA A 11 -10.30 4.31 7.70
CA ALA A 11 -9.75 5.27 8.65
C ALA A 11 -9.22 6.49 7.88
N LEU A 12 -10.14 7.38 7.51
CA LEU A 12 -9.87 8.80 7.29
C LEU A 12 -9.63 9.42 8.67
N LEU A 13 -8.51 9.08 9.31
CA LEU A 13 -7.93 9.98 10.29
C LEU A 13 -7.20 11.05 9.49
N PHE A 14 -7.84 12.20 9.30
CA PHE A 14 -7.30 13.56 9.38
C PHE A 14 -8.23 14.54 8.64
N TYR A 15 -8.57 15.63 9.34
CA TYR A 15 -9.24 16.86 8.87
C TYR A 15 -10.78 16.83 8.72
N PHE A 16 -11.49 17.24 9.77
CA PHE A 16 -12.22 18.52 9.78
C PHE A 16 -12.64 18.86 11.21
N GLU A 17 -11.75 19.53 11.93
CA GLU A 17 -12.09 20.29 13.14
C GLU A 17 -12.14 21.75 12.70
N THR A 18 -13.34 22.34 12.63
CA THR A 18 -13.69 23.76 12.84
C THR A 18 -15.05 24.07 12.20
N ASN A 19 -16.08 24.14 13.06
CA ASN A 19 -17.05 25.25 13.18
C ASN A 19 -18.45 24.74 13.58
N HIS A 20 -18.75 24.99 14.86
CA HIS A 20 -20.06 25.36 15.42
C HIS A 20 -21.21 24.32 15.50
N MET A 21 -21.41 23.83 16.74
CA MET A 21 -22.72 23.68 17.43
C MET A 21 -23.76 22.68 16.88
N LEU A 22 -23.80 21.47 17.44
CA LEU A 22 -24.91 20.92 18.28
C LEU A 22 -25.04 19.38 18.20
N LYS A 23 -25.05 18.79 19.40
CA LYS A 23 -25.77 17.57 19.81
C LYS A 23 -25.27 16.19 19.33
N LYS A 24 -24.57 15.56 20.27
CA LYS A 24 -24.45 14.13 20.54
C LYS A 24 -25.70 13.33 20.15
N GLU A 25 -25.64 12.60 19.04
CA GLU A 25 -26.33 11.31 18.86
C GLU A 25 -25.44 10.37 18.04
N ARG A 26 -25.19 9.18 18.59
CA ARG A 26 -24.53 8.08 17.89
C ARG A 26 -25.49 7.53 16.82
N LYS A 27 -25.56 8.16 15.65
CA LYS A 27 -26.15 7.54 14.47
C LYS A 27 -25.02 7.00 13.59
N LYS A 28 -24.89 5.68 13.55
CA LYS A 28 -24.06 4.98 12.56
C LYS A 28 -24.61 5.33 11.18
N ALA A 29 -24.00 6.30 10.50
CA ALA A 29 -24.23 6.52 9.09
C ALA A 29 -23.51 5.40 8.31
N VAL A 30 -24.26 4.34 7.99
CA VAL A 30 -23.79 3.32 7.04
C VAL A 30 -24.08 3.89 5.66
N VAL A 31 -23.07 4.53 5.06
CA VAL A 31 -23.15 4.95 3.67
C VAL A 31 -22.84 3.72 2.82
N HIS A 32 -23.88 3.10 2.27
CA HIS A 32 -23.78 2.05 1.27
C HIS A 32 -23.28 2.72 -0.03
N PHE A 33 -21.98 2.66 -0.28
CA PHE A 33 -21.41 3.07 -1.56
C PHE A 33 -21.45 1.86 -2.50
N ASP A 34 -22.44 1.83 -3.38
CA ASP A 34 -22.57 0.82 -4.43
C ASP A 34 -21.34 0.84 -5.35
N LEU A 35 -20.70 -0.32 -5.48
CA LEU A 35 -19.47 -0.62 -6.23
C LEU A 35 -19.57 -0.39 -7.76
N ILE A 36 -20.65 0.22 -8.26
CA ILE A 36 -20.94 0.33 -9.70
C ILE A 36 -20.40 1.63 -10.31
N TYR A 37 -19.96 2.61 -9.50
CA TYR A 37 -19.49 3.92 -9.99
C TYR A 37 -17.95 4.13 -10.03
N LEU A 38 -17.15 3.11 -9.72
CA LEU A 38 -15.69 3.20 -9.56
C LEU A 38 -14.88 2.81 -10.81
N GLY A 39 -15.46 2.94 -12.00
CA GLY A 39 -14.85 2.50 -13.26
C GLY A 39 -13.70 3.36 -13.84
N LEU A 40 -13.21 4.41 -13.17
CA LEU A 40 -12.30 5.39 -13.82
C LEU A 40 -11.19 6.01 -12.95
N ILE A 41 -10.98 5.58 -11.70
CA ILE A 41 -9.87 6.11 -10.88
C ILE A 41 -8.98 4.95 -10.45
N SER A 42 -7.81 4.81 -11.09
CA SER A 42 -6.74 4.01 -10.53
C SER A 42 -6.27 4.72 -9.24
N ASP A 43 -6.67 4.21 -8.08
CA ASP A 43 -6.18 4.71 -6.81
C ASP A 43 -4.73 4.27 -6.62
N VAL A 44 -3.81 5.22 -6.82
CA VAL A 44 -2.37 5.00 -6.72
C VAL A 44 -1.77 5.84 -5.60
N CYS A 45 -1.14 5.17 -4.64
CA CYS A 45 -0.27 5.79 -3.65
C CYS A 45 1.19 5.55 -4.07
N LYS A 46 2.03 6.57 -4.09
CA LYS A 46 3.42 6.47 -4.54
C LYS A 46 4.37 7.22 -3.61
N THR A 47 5.59 6.71 -3.49
CA THR A 47 6.70 7.42 -2.88
C THR A 47 7.94 7.29 -3.75
N TYR A 48 8.69 8.38 -3.90
CA TYR A 48 9.85 8.44 -4.78
C TYR A 48 10.84 9.52 -4.36
N GLY A 49 12.02 9.50 -4.96
CA GLY A 49 13.10 10.42 -4.63
C GLY A 49 13.52 10.25 -3.17
N SER A 50 13.92 11.34 -2.51
CA SER A 50 14.44 11.34 -1.13
C SER A 50 13.39 11.57 -0.04
N GLY A 51 12.09 11.46 -0.34
CA GLY A 51 11.04 11.69 0.66
C GLY A 51 9.70 12.20 0.14
N ILE A 52 9.42 12.16 -1.16
CA ILE A 52 8.09 12.57 -1.67
C ILE A 52 7.11 11.42 -1.45
N PHE A 53 5.95 11.74 -0.91
CA PHE A 53 4.79 10.85 -0.78
C PHE A 53 3.61 11.47 -1.51
N TYR A 54 2.86 10.64 -2.22
CA TYR A 54 1.64 11.00 -2.91
C TYR A 54 0.58 9.99 -2.50
N THR A 55 -0.48 10.47 -1.87
CA THR A 55 -1.54 9.63 -1.29
C THR A 55 -2.55 9.20 -2.36
N PHE A 56 -3.40 8.23 -2.00
CA PHE A 56 -4.55 7.85 -2.83
C PHE A 56 -5.50 9.04 -3.13
N ASN A 57 -5.61 10.00 -2.20
CA ASN A 57 -6.40 11.23 -2.37
C ASN A 57 -5.69 12.31 -3.19
N LYS A 58 -4.63 11.95 -3.92
CA LYS A 58 -3.87 12.84 -4.81
C LYS A 58 -3.14 13.98 -4.10
N THR A 59 -2.98 13.90 -2.77
CA THR A 59 -2.22 14.88 -2.00
C THR A 59 -0.74 14.50 -1.98
N ALA A 60 0.14 15.49 -2.11
CA ALA A 60 1.58 15.31 -2.07
C ALA A 60 2.19 15.98 -0.85
N PHE A 61 3.14 15.33 -0.20
CA PHE A 61 3.94 15.93 0.87
C PHE A 61 5.36 15.38 0.87
N HIS A 62 6.26 16.12 1.49
CA HIS A 62 7.65 15.70 1.68
C HIS A 62 7.88 15.29 3.13
N LEU A 63 8.41 14.09 3.34
CA LEU A 63 8.80 13.56 4.64
C LEU A 63 10.20 12.95 4.53
N LYS A 64 11.18 13.59 5.17
CA LYS A 64 12.54 13.09 5.29
C LYS A 64 12.71 12.43 6.67
N THR A 65 12.81 11.11 6.69
CA THR A 65 12.99 10.33 7.92
C THR A 65 13.72 9.03 7.60
N THR A 66 14.50 8.52 8.55
CA THR A 66 15.12 7.19 8.50
C THR A 66 14.34 6.15 9.32
N CYS A 67 13.29 6.59 10.04
CA CYS A 67 12.38 5.70 10.73
C CYS A 67 11.49 4.96 9.73
N PRO A 68 11.02 3.74 10.05
CA PRO A 68 10.00 3.06 9.27
C PRO A 68 8.71 3.88 9.17
N VAL A 69 8.14 3.97 7.98
CA VAL A 69 6.88 4.66 7.66
C VAL A 69 5.89 3.65 7.09
N THR A 70 4.68 3.61 7.65
CA THR A 70 3.59 2.83 7.05
C THR A 70 3.05 3.58 5.84
N LEU A 71 3.20 2.98 4.65
CA LEU A 71 2.66 3.54 3.42
C LEU A 71 1.16 3.26 3.27
N THR A 72 0.72 2.07 3.65
CA THR A 72 -0.70 1.72 3.77
C THR A 72 -0.88 0.51 4.69
N ARG A 73 -2.02 0.46 5.37
CA ARG A 73 -2.44 -0.68 6.19
C ARG A 73 -3.96 -0.80 6.13
N PHE A 74 -4.47 -1.98 5.80
CA PHE A 74 -5.90 -2.25 5.75
C PHE A 74 -6.16 -3.75 5.85
N SER A 75 -7.43 -4.10 6.08
CA SER A 75 -7.91 -5.48 6.09
C SER A 75 -9.16 -5.58 5.21
N HIS A 76 -9.24 -6.61 4.39
CA HIS A 76 -10.40 -6.85 3.53
C HIS A 76 -10.68 -8.36 3.44
N ALA A 77 -11.95 -8.76 3.65
CA ALA A 77 -12.38 -10.15 3.61
C ALA A 77 -11.51 -11.12 4.44
N GLY A 78 -11.06 -10.68 5.62
CA GLY A 78 -10.20 -11.48 6.51
C GLY A 78 -8.73 -11.55 6.11
N VAL A 79 -8.33 -10.84 5.04
CA VAL A 79 -6.94 -10.72 4.60
C VAL A 79 -6.38 -9.36 5.00
N ASP A 80 -5.27 -9.38 5.74
CA ASP A 80 -4.54 -8.17 6.13
C ASP A 80 -3.51 -7.79 5.06
N CYS A 81 -3.34 -6.48 4.87
CA CYS A 81 -2.28 -5.86 4.09
C CYS A 81 -1.57 -4.78 4.91
N HIS A 82 -0.25 -4.82 4.95
CA HIS A 82 0.57 -3.79 5.59
C HIS A 82 1.84 -3.57 4.76
N ILE A 83 2.04 -2.33 4.31
CA ILE A 83 3.22 -1.94 3.53
C ILE A 83 3.99 -0.90 4.32
N ILE A 84 5.25 -1.21 4.61
CA ILE A 84 6.18 -0.37 5.36
C ILE A 84 7.36 -0.04 4.46
N VAL A 85 7.77 1.22 4.46
CA VAL A 85 8.99 1.69 3.80
C VAL A 85 9.90 2.31 4.82
N GLN A 86 11.20 2.03 4.74
CA GLN A 86 12.22 2.66 5.57
C GLN A 86 13.32 3.18 4.67
N ARG A 87 13.64 4.47 4.85
CA ARG A 87 14.70 5.12 4.08
C ARG A 87 16.02 5.10 4.82
N GLY A 88 17.09 4.99 4.05
CA GLY A 88 18.45 5.16 4.52
C GLY A 88 18.86 6.63 4.62
N PRO A 89 20.06 6.90 5.15
CA PRO A 89 20.65 8.24 5.15
C PRO A 89 20.85 8.82 3.74
N ASN A 90 20.99 7.96 2.73
CA ASN A 90 21.08 8.33 1.32
C ASN A 90 19.74 8.80 0.71
N GLY A 91 18.65 8.73 1.48
CA GLY A 91 17.31 9.08 1.04
C GLY A 91 16.61 8.02 0.19
N LEU A 92 17.27 6.92 -0.20
CA LEU A 92 16.64 5.78 -0.86
C LEU A 92 15.91 4.90 0.16
N MET A 93 14.96 4.08 -0.30
CA MET A 93 14.31 3.08 0.54
C MET A 93 15.23 1.85 0.65
N ASP A 94 15.89 1.70 1.79
CA ASP A 94 16.76 0.57 2.10
C ASP A 94 15.95 -0.69 2.40
N ARG A 95 14.74 -0.51 2.95
CA ARG A 95 13.85 -1.60 3.33
C ARG A 95 12.43 -1.30 2.85
N VAL A 96 11.85 -2.24 2.12
CA VAL A 96 10.42 -2.26 1.80
C VAL A 96 9.86 -3.60 2.26
N GLU A 97 8.89 -3.55 3.16
CA GLU A 97 8.21 -4.73 3.69
C GLU A 97 6.75 -4.71 3.25
N ILE A 98 6.34 -5.76 2.56
CA ILE A 98 5.00 -5.95 2.01
C ILE A 98 4.43 -7.22 2.64
N ILE A 99 3.51 -7.04 3.58
CA ILE A 99 2.85 -8.13 4.28
C ILE A 99 1.44 -8.26 3.72
N VAL A 100 1.12 -9.39 3.11
CA VAL A 100 -0.23 -9.68 2.61
C VAL A 100 -0.58 -11.11 2.97
N ASN A 101 -1.72 -11.29 3.66
CA ASN A 101 -2.15 -12.59 4.15
C ASN A 101 -1.07 -13.30 5.00
N LYS A 102 -0.44 -12.54 5.91
CA LYS A 102 0.68 -12.98 6.77
C LYS A 102 1.96 -13.37 6.02
N VAL A 103 1.96 -13.34 4.69
CA VAL A 103 3.17 -13.56 3.89
C VAL A 103 3.95 -12.27 3.76
N THR A 104 5.18 -12.30 4.21
CA THR A 104 6.14 -11.19 4.20
C THR A 104 7.01 -11.27 2.96
N THR A 105 6.90 -10.25 2.11
CA THR A 105 7.84 -9.99 1.03
C THR A 105 8.71 -8.81 1.42
N LEU A 106 10.03 -9.01 1.44
CA LEU A 106 10.99 -8.00 1.83
C LEU A 106 11.88 -7.64 0.63
N VAL A 107 11.97 -6.36 0.33
CA VAL A 107 12.99 -5.80 -0.58
C VAL A 107 14.03 -5.11 0.29
N HIS A 108 15.24 -5.65 0.30
CA HIS A 108 16.36 -5.12 1.08
C HIS A 108 17.68 -5.45 0.39
N ASN A 109 18.62 -4.49 0.35
CA ASN A 109 19.92 -4.63 -0.32
C ASN A 109 19.79 -5.23 -1.73
N ASN A 110 18.88 -4.67 -2.53
CA ASN A 110 18.57 -5.10 -3.91
C ASN A 110 18.16 -6.57 -4.06
N THR A 111 17.84 -7.24 -2.96
CA THR A 111 17.37 -8.62 -2.93
C THR A 111 15.91 -8.63 -2.57
N VAL A 112 15.16 -9.54 -3.19
CA VAL A 112 13.77 -9.82 -2.82
C VAL A 112 13.75 -11.15 -2.10
N THR A 113 13.20 -11.16 -0.88
CA THR A 113 12.92 -12.39 -0.14
C THR A 113 11.43 -12.53 0.12
N VAL A 114 10.96 -13.77 0.17
CA VAL A 114 9.60 -14.14 0.54
C VAL A 114 9.70 -15.16 1.67
N GLU A 115 9.06 -14.89 2.81
CA GLU A 115 9.20 -15.72 4.02
C GLU A 115 10.67 -15.97 4.40
N GLY A 116 11.50 -14.94 4.28
CA GLY A 116 12.94 -15.00 4.58
C GLY A 116 13.81 -15.67 3.50
N SER A 117 13.23 -16.33 2.50
CA SER A 117 13.96 -17.01 1.44
C SER A 117 14.16 -16.10 0.22
N ARG A 118 15.40 -16.00 -0.29
CA ARG A 118 15.69 -15.26 -1.53
C ARG A 118 15.00 -15.93 -2.72
N ILE A 119 14.38 -15.13 -3.57
CA ILE A 119 13.68 -15.60 -4.77
C ILE A 119 14.40 -15.14 -6.05
N SER A 120 14.23 -15.90 -7.13
CA SER A 120 14.48 -15.46 -8.50
C SER A 120 13.18 -15.00 -9.14
N LEU A 121 13.26 -14.09 -10.12
CA LEU A 121 12.09 -13.62 -10.86
C LEU A 121 12.02 -14.32 -12.23
N PRO A 122 10.82 -14.72 -12.69
CA PRO A 122 9.53 -14.60 -11.99
C PRO A 122 9.41 -15.59 -10.82
N TYR A 123 8.67 -15.18 -9.79
CA TYR A 123 8.36 -15.98 -8.62
C TYR A 123 6.85 -16.13 -8.46
N ASN A 124 6.38 -17.36 -8.44
CA ASN A 124 4.98 -17.69 -8.32
C ASN A 124 4.71 -18.39 -6.99
N HIS A 125 3.78 -17.86 -6.20
CA HIS A 125 3.38 -18.39 -4.90
C HIS A 125 1.86 -18.40 -4.77
N THR A 126 1.31 -19.14 -3.81
CA THR A 126 -0.15 -19.30 -3.63
C THR A 126 -0.89 -17.97 -3.56
N TYR A 127 -0.33 -16.98 -2.85
CA TYR A 127 -0.98 -15.68 -2.63
C TYR A 127 -0.42 -14.53 -3.47
N GLN A 128 0.63 -14.77 -4.26
CA GLN A 128 1.32 -13.70 -4.96
C GLN A 128 2.07 -14.14 -6.20
N HIS A 129 2.31 -13.18 -7.08
CA HIS A 129 3.18 -13.31 -8.23
C HIS A 129 4.14 -12.12 -8.26
N VAL A 130 5.45 -12.37 -8.34
CA VAL A 130 6.49 -11.33 -8.44
C VAL A 130 7.21 -11.48 -9.76
N PHE A 131 7.28 -10.42 -10.56
CA PHE A 131 7.81 -10.48 -11.92
C PHE A 131 8.39 -9.15 -12.38
N HIS A 132 9.19 -9.18 -13.44
CA HIS A 132 9.68 -7.98 -14.11
C HIS A 132 8.55 -7.27 -14.86
N TYR A 133 8.41 -5.97 -14.64
CA TYR A 133 7.45 -5.09 -15.29
C TYR A 133 8.21 -3.93 -15.93
N GLY A 134 8.76 -4.16 -17.13
CA GLY A 134 9.73 -3.24 -17.73
C GLY A 134 10.99 -3.11 -16.86
N ILE A 135 11.41 -1.87 -16.57
CA ILE A 135 12.53 -1.58 -15.66
C ILE A 135 12.17 -1.77 -14.17
N TYR A 136 10.91 -2.08 -13.87
CA TYR A 136 10.39 -2.24 -12.52
C TYR A 136 10.27 -3.70 -12.14
N THR A 137 10.13 -3.96 -10.85
CA THR A 137 9.61 -5.23 -10.34
C THR A 137 8.22 -5.00 -9.79
N ARG A 138 7.29 -5.90 -10.13
CA ARG A 138 5.91 -5.86 -9.64
C ARG A 138 5.60 -7.11 -8.85
N ARG A 139 5.02 -6.92 -7.66
CA ARG A 139 4.36 -7.96 -6.87
C ARG A 139 2.85 -7.75 -6.99
N GLN A 140 2.17 -8.71 -7.59
CA GLN A 140 0.72 -8.75 -7.69
C GLN A 140 0.15 -9.69 -6.61
N SER A 141 -0.85 -9.19 -5.89
CA SER A 141 -1.63 -10.02 -4.97
C SER A 141 -2.61 -10.90 -5.73
N LYS A 142 -2.78 -12.14 -5.29
CA LYS A 142 -3.84 -13.04 -5.80
C LYS A 142 -5.08 -13.08 -4.91
N VAL A 143 -4.99 -12.48 -3.73
CA VAL A 143 -6.03 -12.51 -2.67
C VAL A 143 -6.58 -11.13 -2.33
N LEU A 144 -6.00 -10.07 -2.91
CA LEU A 144 -6.49 -8.70 -2.78
C LEU A 144 -6.38 -8.03 -4.15
N PRO A 145 -7.25 -7.07 -4.49
CA PRO A 145 -7.15 -6.25 -5.68
C PRO A 145 -6.00 -5.22 -5.58
N LEU A 146 -4.76 -5.67 -5.33
CA LEU A 146 -3.62 -4.81 -5.01
C LEU A 146 -2.35 -5.28 -5.73
N SER A 147 -1.62 -4.34 -6.32
CA SER A 147 -0.25 -4.54 -6.78
C SER A 147 0.70 -3.54 -6.12
N VAL A 148 1.92 -3.99 -5.82
CA VAL A 148 3.03 -3.15 -5.38
C VAL A 148 4.10 -3.21 -6.45
N THR A 149 4.52 -2.06 -6.95
CA THR A 149 5.55 -1.96 -8.00
C THR A 149 6.67 -1.05 -7.54
N TRP A 150 7.91 -1.42 -7.81
CA TRP A 150 9.06 -0.66 -7.36
C TRP A 150 10.21 -0.65 -8.37
N TYR A 151 11.07 0.36 -8.24
CA TYR A 151 12.28 0.53 -9.03
C TYR A 151 13.50 0.49 -8.10
N SER A 152 14.38 -0.48 -8.33
CA SER A 152 15.64 -0.61 -7.59
C SER A 152 16.79 0.02 -8.38
N VAL A 153 17.61 0.79 -7.67
CA VAL A 153 18.93 1.29 -8.12
C VAL A 153 20.01 0.62 -7.27
N ALA A 154 21.30 0.82 -7.58
CA ALA A 154 22.41 0.09 -6.93
C ALA A 154 22.35 0.04 -5.38
N ASN A 155 21.85 1.11 -4.74
CA ASN A 155 21.89 1.29 -3.29
C ASN A 155 20.50 1.31 -2.63
N GLY A 156 19.47 0.73 -3.25
CA GLY A 156 18.12 0.64 -2.67
C GLY A 156 16.99 0.91 -3.65
N VAL A 157 15.79 1.14 -3.13
CA VAL A 157 14.60 1.41 -3.95
C VAL A 157 14.41 2.92 -4.10
N SER A 158 14.37 3.40 -5.34
CA SER A 158 14.22 4.82 -5.68
C SER A 158 12.77 5.27 -5.73
N SER A 159 11.88 4.40 -6.20
CA SER A 159 10.45 4.66 -6.27
C SER A 159 9.64 3.41 -5.99
N LEU A 160 8.50 3.57 -5.33
CA LEU A 160 7.53 2.52 -5.06
C LEU A 160 6.13 3.08 -5.17
N TRP A 161 5.20 2.29 -5.71
CA TRP A 161 3.79 2.62 -5.70
C TRP A 161 2.91 1.40 -5.49
N VAL A 162 1.73 1.67 -4.96
CA VAL A 162 0.67 0.75 -4.64
C VAL A 162 -0.54 1.13 -5.49
N SER A 163 -1.09 0.16 -6.23
CA SER A 163 -2.25 0.38 -7.10
C SER A 163 -3.36 -0.62 -6.78
N TYR A 164 -4.58 -0.12 -6.62
CA TYR A 164 -5.79 -0.94 -6.57
C TYR A 164 -6.33 -1.18 -7.99
N HIS A 165 -6.98 -2.33 -8.20
CA HIS A 165 -7.54 -2.74 -9.50
C HIS A 165 -8.90 -3.42 -9.37
#